data_AF-A0A4Z0PX50-F1
#
_entry.id   AF-A0A4Z0PX50-F1
#
_cell.length_a   1.000
_cell.length_b   1.000
_cell.length_c   1.000
_cell.angle_alpha   90.00
_cell.angle_beta   90.00
_cell.angle_gamma   90.00
#
_symmetry.space_group_name_H-M   'P 1'
#
loop_
_entity.id
_entity.type
_entity.pdbx_description
1 polymer ?
#
loop_
_entity_poly.entity_id
_entity_poly.type
_entity_poly.pdbx_seq_one_letter_code
_entity_poly.pdbx_strand_id
1 'polypeptide(L)'
;MWAFVPFVENGLKPVSRHKNQLLLLILKRFDMKNEIRECPQCGEVIEGRPNKKFCSDTCKGRHFREGNSLPFQIDSPTDARVSAVSPSVSSYHPDDTWQTQDDEDDEWGKVEAEKRRLVEREHTAKLHEQFCGVVRDFLDVEGKALLARQANRLLQKVSDLTAAYQVHPHMKLPGNQVNGRLKALYGIQDILQEVIQEIESKVLWQSRQSDFEVTKKWRKTLRELLIPD
;
A
#
# COMPACT_ATOMS: atom_id res chain seq x y z
N MET A 1 -48.92 39.79 -33.40
CA MET A 1 -47.93 38.95 -34.10
C MET A 1 -47.03 38.32 -33.05
N TRP A 2 -47.16 37.02 -32.79
CA TRP A 2 -46.35 36.27 -31.83
C TRP A 2 -45.49 35.30 -32.63
N ALA A 3 -44.16 35.41 -32.49
CA ALA A 3 -43.20 34.58 -33.21
C ALA A 3 -43.02 33.23 -32.48
N PHE A 4 -43.28 32.15 -33.20
CA PHE A 4 -43.00 30.77 -32.81
C PHE A 4 -41.49 30.51 -32.92
N VAL A 5 -40.85 30.05 -31.84
CA VAL A 5 -39.46 29.57 -31.85
C VAL A 5 -39.49 28.04 -31.83
N PRO A 6 -38.81 27.33 -32.76
CA PRO A 6 -38.79 25.88 -32.77
C PRO A 6 -37.83 25.33 -31.70
N PHE A 7 -38.34 24.37 -30.93
CA PHE A 7 -37.65 23.56 -29.94
C PHE A 7 -36.79 22.51 -30.66
N VAL A 8 -35.47 22.57 -30.48
CA VAL A 8 -34.51 21.60 -31.04
C VAL A 8 -34.24 20.52 -29.98
N GLU A 9 -34.80 19.32 -30.20
CA GLU A 9 -34.47 18.10 -29.45
C GLU A 9 -33.06 17.63 -29.81
N ASN A 10 -32.11 17.76 -28.88
CA ASN A 10 -30.80 17.12 -28.99
C ASN A 10 -30.83 15.74 -28.34
N GLY A 11 -30.59 14.73 -29.17
CA GLY A 11 -30.62 13.31 -28.82
C GLY A 11 -29.61 12.89 -27.76
N LEU A 12 -30.12 12.23 -26.73
CA LEU A 12 -29.35 11.48 -25.73
C LEU A 12 -28.78 10.21 -26.38
N LYS A 13 -27.44 10.12 -26.46
CA LYS A 13 -26.75 8.88 -26.83
C LYS A 13 -26.79 7.89 -25.64
N PRO A 14 -27.01 6.59 -25.87
CA PRO A 14 -27.04 5.58 -24.81
C PRO A 14 -25.63 5.34 -24.25
N VAL A 15 -25.52 5.46 -22.93
CA VAL A 15 -24.31 5.17 -22.16
C VAL A 15 -24.04 3.66 -22.19
N SER A 16 -22.83 3.34 -22.64
CA SER A 16 -22.27 1.99 -22.80
C SER A 16 -22.43 1.09 -21.57
N ARG A 17 -23.13 -0.04 -21.76
CA ARG A 17 -23.37 -1.13 -20.79
C ARG A 17 -22.13 -2.00 -20.48
N HIS A 18 -20.93 -1.66 -20.94
CA HIS A 18 -19.77 -2.55 -20.80
C HIS A 18 -19.03 -2.50 -19.45
N LYS A 19 -19.28 -1.50 -18.59
CA LYS A 19 -18.52 -1.35 -17.33
C LYS A 19 -19.00 -2.26 -16.18
N ASN A 20 -20.16 -2.91 -16.29
CA ASN A 20 -20.70 -3.76 -15.23
C ASN A 20 -20.28 -5.24 -15.31
N GLN A 21 -19.58 -5.67 -16.37
CA GLN A 21 -19.14 -7.07 -16.48
C GLN A 21 -17.78 -7.33 -15.80
N LEU A 22 -16.93 -6.30 -15.66
CA LEU A 22 -15.62 -6.43 -15.02
C LEU A 22 -15.73 -6.56 -13.49
N LEU A 23 -16.72 -5.91 -12.87
CA LEU A 23 -16.92 -5.95 -11.41
C LEU A 23 -17.41 -7.33 -10.93
N LEU A 24 -18.16 -8.04 -11.76
CA LEU A 24 -18.64 -9.40 -11.46
C LEU A 24 -17.54 -10.48 -11.55
N LEU A 25 -16.45 -10.22 -12.28
CA LEU A 25 -15.29 -11.13 -12.34
C LEU A 25 -14.35 -10.97 -11.15
N ILE A 26 -14.29 -9.79 -10.53
CA ILE A 26 -13.46 -9.53 -9.34
C ILE A 26 -14.10 -10.18 -8.09
N LEU A 27 -15.43 -10.18 -7.99
CA LEU A 27 -16.13 -10.75 -6.82
C LEU A 27 -16.21 -12.29 -6.82
N LYS A 28 -16.02 -12.97 -7.97
CA LYS A 28 -16.00 -14.45 -8.03
C LYS A 28 -14.66 -15.09 -7.66
N ARG A 29 -13.62 -14.30 -7.37
CA ARG A 29 -12.27 -14.81 -7.06
C ARG A 29 -11.96 -14.99 -5.57
N PHE A 30 -12.93 -14.70 -4.70
CA PHE A 30 -12.79 -14.80 -3.24
C PHE A 30 -13.49 -16.01 -2.60
N ASP A 31 -13.85 -17.02 -3.39
CA ASP A 31 -14.28 -18.32 -2.88
C ASP A 31 -13.08 -19.29 -2.82
N MET A 32 -12.02 -18.90 -2.10
CA MET A 32 -11.02 -19.86 -1.67
C MET A 32 -11.67 -20.67 -0.55
N LYS A 33 -12.08 -21.90 -0.88
CA LYS A 33 -12.43 -22.94 0.10
C LYS A 33 -11.28 -23.03 1.10
N ASN A 34 -11.44 -22.38 2.26
CA ASN A 34 -10.54 -22.55 3.38
C ASN A 34 -10.74 -23.98 3.86
N GLU A 35 -9.86 -24.88 3.44
CA GLU A 35 -9.67 -26.16 4.11
C GLU A 35 -9.45 -25.85 5.59
N ILE A 36 -10.34 -26.35 6.45
CA ILE A 36 -10.22 -26.20 7.89
C ILE A 36 -8.94 -26.94 8.28
N ARG A 37 -7.92 -26.19 8.71
CA ARG A 37 -6.63 -26.74 9.15
C ARG A 37 -6.60 -26.76 10.66
N GLU A 38 -6.21 -27.89 11.23
CA GLU A 38 -6.08 -28.07 12.67
C GLU A 38 -4.61 -27.98 13.09
N CYS A 39 -4.38 -27.43 14.28
CA CYS A 39 -3.05 -27.29 14.85
C CYS A 39 -2.50 -28.69 15.22
N PRO A 40 -1.29 -29.07 14.75
CA PRO A 40 -0.73 -30.40 15.04
C PRO A 40 -0.41 -30.63 16.52
N GLN A 41 -0.34 -29.57 17.34
CA GLN A 41 0.00 -29.66 18.75
C GLN A 41 -1.22 -29.78 19.67
N CYS A 42 -2.33 -29.13 19.33
CA CYS A 42 -3.50 -29.03 20.21
C CYS A 42 -4.84 -29.35 19.53
N GLY A 43 -4.86 -29.57 18.21
CA GLY A 43 -6.08 -29.85 17.45
C GLY A 43 -7.00 -28.65 17.21
N GLU A 44 -6.66 -27.46 17.70
CA GLU A 44 -7.48 -26.26 17.48
C GLU A 44 -7.46 -25.80 16.02
N VAL A 45 -8.60 -25.27 15.55
CA VAL A 45 -8.73 -24.72 14.19
C VAL A 45 -7.84 -23.49 14.03
N ILE A 46 -7.04 -23.49 12.97
CA ILE A 46 -6.12 -22.40 12.66
C ILE A 46 -6.86 -21.30 11.91
N GLU A 47 -7.18 -20.22 12.61
CA GLU A 47 -7.73 -19.00 12.01
C GLU A 47 -6.62 -18.04 11.55
N GLY A 48 -6.83 -17.39 10.40
CA GLY A 48 -5.98 -16.30 9.90
C GLY A 48 -5.27 -16.60 8.58
N ARG A 49 -3.98 -16.23 8.49
CA ARG A 49 -3.22 -16.28 7.23
C ARG A 49 -3.11 -17.73 6.71
N PRO A 50 -3.23 -17.95 5.38
CA PRO A 50 -3.21 -19.29 4.79
C PRO A 50 -1.90 -20.07 4.98
N ASN A 51 -0.81 -19.40 5.40
CA ASN A 51 0.49 -20.05 5.66
C ASN A 51 0.75 -20.33 7.15
N LYS A 52 -0.22 -20.09 8.04
CA LYS A 52 -0.08 -20.35 9.47
C LYS A 52 -0.23 -21.86 9.74
N LYS A 53 0.77 -22.47 10.39
CA LYS A 53 0.80 -23.92 10.72
C LYS A 53 0.40 -24.26 12.16
N PHE A 54 0.40 -23.27 13.06
CA PHE A 54 0.10 -23.45 14.49
C PHE A 54 -0.93 -22.43 14.92
N CYS A 55 -1.83 -22.75 15.85
CA CYS A 55 -2.82 -21.79 16.35
C CYS A 55 -2.16 -20.61 17.10
N SER A 56 -1.03 -20.85 17.76
CA SER A 56 -0.28 -19.87 18.57
C SER A 56 1.23 -20.12 18.55
N ASP A 57 2.02 -19.08 18.89
CA ASP A 57 3.47 -19.19 19.05
C ASP A 57 3.86 -20.14 20.21
N THR A 58 2.99 -20.27 21.21
CA THR A 58 3.15 -21.25 22.31
C THR A 58 3.11 -22.69 21.79
N CYS A 59 2.16 -23.00 20.90
CA CYS A 59 2.07 -24.32 20.28
C CYS A 59 3.27 -24.60 19.36
N LYS A 60 3.71 -23.58 18.61
CA LYS A 60 4.94 -23.67 17.81
C LYS A 60 6.15 -24.00 18.70
N GLY A 61 6.33 -23.27 19.79
CA GLY A 61 7.43 -23.48 20.73
C GLY A 61 7.42 -24.86 21.40
N ARG A 62 6.23 -25.36 21.75
CA ARG A 62 6.08 -26.71 22.34
C ARG A 62 6.41 -27.81 21.34
N HIS A 63 5.92 -27.71 20.11
CA HIS A 63 6.20 -28.66 19.03
C HIS A 63 7.72 -28.80 18.77
N PHE A 64 8.49 -27.71 18.81
CA PHE A 64 9.95 -27.77 18.64
C PHE A 64 10.70 -28.36 19.84
N ARG A 65 10.16 -28.23 21.06
CA ARG A 65 10.77 -28.81 22.26
C ARG A 65 10.51 -30.32 22.35
N GLU A 66 9.34 -30.75 21.94
CA GLU A 66 8.92 -32.17 21.98
C GLU A 66 9.39 -32.95 20.74
N GLY A 67 9.47 -32.31 19.57
CA GLY A 67 9.95 -32.95 18.34
C GLY A 67 11.45 -33.31 18.33
N ASN A 68 12.19 -32.92 19.37
CA ASN A 68 13.62 -33.22 19.51
C ASN A 68 13.92 -34.31 20.56
N SER A 69 12.90 -34.96 21.13
CA SER A 69 13.10 -36.13 21.99
C SER A 69 12.95 -37.42 21.18
N LEU A 70 14.01 -37.81 20.47
CA LEU A 70 14.16 -39.21 20.09
C LEU A 70 14.33 -40.05 21.37
N PRO A 71 13.72 -41.24 21.46
CA PRO A 71 13.78 -42.06 22.65
C PRO A 71 15.17 -42.70 22.75
N PHE A 72 16.01 -42.16 23.62
CA PHE A 72 17.22 -42.84 24.07
C PHE A 72 16.79 -44.01 24.97
N GLN A 73 16.71 -45.22 24.41
CA GLN A 73 16.51 -46.43 25.19
C GLN A 73 17.74 -46.65 26.06
N ILE A 74 17.61 -46.38 27.36
CA ILE A 74 18.62 -46.70 28.37
C ILE A 74 18.28 -48.08 28.92
N ASP A 75 18.91 -49.11 28.38
CA ASP A 75 19.06 -50.38 29.08
C ASP A 75 20.13 -50.21 30.18
N SER A 76 19.71 -50.31 31.44
CA SER A 76 20.59 -50.58 32.58
C SER A 76 21.03 -52.04 32.53
N PRO A 77 22.27 -52.40 32.94
CA PRO A 77 22.45 -52.66 34.37
C PRO A 77 23.86 -52.43 34.98
N THR A 78 23.85 -52.17 36.29
CA THR A 78 24.78 -52.61 37.36
C THR A 78 26.28 -52.21 37.38
N ASP A 79 26.58 -51.47 38.44
CA ASP A 79 27.65 -51.69 39.44
C ASP A 79 29.07 -51.09 39.25
N ALA A 80 29.67 -50.77 40.40
CA ALA A 80 31.07 -50.45 40.68
C ALA A 80 31.63 -49.04 40.33
N ARG A 81 31.50 -48.15 41.33
CA ARG A 81 32.60 -47.50 42.09
C ARG A 81 33.96 -47.27 41.38
N VAL A 82 34.45 -46.03 41.55
CA VAL A 82 35.86 -45.58 41.78
C VAL A 82 36.52 -44.67 40.73
N SER A 83 36.99 -43.53 41.26
CA SER A 83 38.13 -42.67 40.90
C SER A 83 38.10 -41.75 39.68
N ALA A 84 38.39 -40.50 40.03
CA ALA A 84 38.95 -39.46 39.19
C ALA A 84 40.14 -39.94 38.37
N VAL A 85 40.09 -39.72 37.06
CA VAL A 85 41.26 -39.52 36.20
C VAL A 85 40.83 -38.57 35.09
N SER A 86 41.40 -37.36 35.05
CA SER A 86 41.54 -36.65 33.78
C SER A 86 42.65 -37.32 32.98
N PRO A 87 42.45 -37.52 31.68
CA PRO A 87 43.50 -37.16 30.74
C PRO A 87 42.97 -36.26 29.63
N SER A 88 43.81 -35.30 29.27
CA SER A 88 43.68 -34.47 28.08
C SER A 88 43.97 -35.26 26.81
N VAL A 89 43.51 -34.67 25.70
CA VAL A 89 43.98 -34.79 24.30
C VAL A 89 43.31 -35.83 23.40
N SER A 90 42.98 -35.34 22.19
CA SER A 90 42.66 -36.06 20.95
C SER A 90 41.21 -36.54 20.83
N SER A 91 40.41 -36.17 19.83
CA SER A 91 40.68 -35.59 18.52
C SER A 91 39.50 -34.69 18.15
N TYR A 92 39.76 -33.42 17.85
CA TYR A 92 38.85 -32.64 17.02
C TYR A 92 38.88 -33.29 15.63
N HIS A 93 37.77 -33.92 15.25
CA HIS A 93 37.46 -34.17 13.84
C HIS A 93 36.74 -32.92 13.33
N PRO A 94 37.38 -32.06 12.52
CA PRO A 94 36.60 -31.22 11.64
C PRO A 94 36.08 -32.15 10.54
N ASP A 95 34.88 -32.71 10.73
CA ASP A 95 34.13 -33.15 9.55
C ASP A 95 33.70 -31.88 8.81
N ASP A 96 34.60 -31.47 7.92
CA ASP A 96 34.35 -30.67 6.74
C ASP A 96 33.32 -31.39 5.87
N THR A 97 32.04 -31.19 6.15
CA THR A 97 30.99 -31.31 5.14
C THR A 97 29.71 -30.78 5.75
N TRP A 98 29.38 -29.51 5.47
CA TRP A 98 28.06 -28.95 5.14
C TRP A 98 28.20 -27.41 5.02
N GLN A 99 29.26 -26.92 4.38
CA GLN A 99 29.28 -25.58 3.78
C GLN A 99 28.87 -25.74 2.32
N THR A 100 27.58 -25.59 2.03
CA THR A 100 27.01 -25.11 0.74
C THR A 100 25.51 -25.42 0.72
N GLN A 101 24.73 -24.77 1.59
CA GLN A 101 23.28 -24.70 1.39
C GLN A 101 22.63 -23.44 1.98
N ASP A 102 23.38 -22.34 2.09
CA ASP A 102 22.84 -21.04 2.50
C ASP A 102 22.99 -19.95 1.42
N ASP A 103 23.69 -20.22 0.31
CA ASP A 103 23.94 -19.20 -0.73
C ASP A 103 22.78 -19.06 -1.74
N GLU A 104 22.04 -20.14 -2.05
CA GLU A 104 20.93 -20.11 -3.02
C GLU A 104 19.66 -19.44 -2.45
N ASP A 105 19.39 -19.63 -1.15
CA ASP A 105 18.29 -18.97 -0.44
C ASP A 105 18.54 -17.44 -0.30
N ASP A 106 19.80 -17.05 -0.17
CA ASP A 106 20.25 -15.67 -0.16
C ASP A 106 20.16 -14.99 -1.54
N GLU A 107 20.42 -15.73 -2.62
CA GLU A 107 20.31 -15.20 -3.98
C GLU A 107 18.85 -14.96 -4.37
N TRP A 108 17.95 -15.91 -4.08
CA TRP A 108 16.51 -15.72 -4.26
C TRP A 108 15.96 -14.55 -3.41
N GLY A 109 16.45 -14.40 -2.18
CA GLY A 109 16.11 -13.27 -1.31
C GLY A 109 16.52 -11.91 -1.89
N LYS A 110 17.72 -11.82 -2.47
CA LYS A 110 18.22 -10.61 -3.14
C LYS A 110 17.39 -10.26 -4.37
N VAL A 111 17.07 -11.26 -5.20
CA VAL A 111 16.26 -11.08 -6.42
C VAL A 111 14.85 -10.60 -6.08
N GLU A 112 14.18 -11.20 -5.09
CA GLU A 112 12.82 -10.81 -4.70
C GLU A 112 12.81 -9.43 -4.02
N ALA A 113 13.84 -9.11 -3.23
CA ALA A 113 14.01 -7.77 -2.66
C ALA A 113 14.21 -6.70 -3.74
N GLU A 114 15.00 -6.98 -4.78
CA GLU A 114 15.22 -6.05 -5.88
C GLU A 114 13.96 -5.89 -6.75
N LYS A 115 13.26 -6.99 -7.02
CA LYS A 115 11.95 -6.95 -7.69
C LYS A 115 10.94 -6.10 -6.93
N ARG A 116 10.88 -6.24 -5.59
CA ARG A 116 10.03 -5.38 -4.74
C ARG A 116 10.44 -3.92 -4.85
N ARG A 117 11.74 -3.60 -4.83
CA ARG A 117 12.25 -2.23 -5.00
C ARG A 117 11.92 -1.63 -6.36
N LEU A 118 11.89 -2.44 -7.42
CA LEU A 118 11.47 -2.00 -8.77
C LEU A 118 9.99 -1.65 -8.80
N VAL A 119 9.13 -2.55 -8.29
CA VAL A 119 7.68 -2.30 -8.20
C VAL A 119 7.37 -1.05 -7.37
N GLU A 120 8.09 -0.85 -6.26
CA GLU A 120 7.94 0.34 -5.42
C GLU A 120 8.41 1.63 -6.12
N ARG A 121 9.50 1.56 -6.90
CA ARG A 121 9.97 2.69 -7.73
C ARG A 121 8.95 3.06 -8.79
N GLU A 122 8.41 2.08 -9.51
CA GLU A 122 7.35 2.31 -10.50
C GLU A 122 6.09 2.92 -9.88
N HIS A 123 5.68 2.40 -8.72
CA HIS A 123 4.54 2.94 -8.00
C HIS A 123 4.76 4.39 -7.55
N THR A 124 5.96 4.71 -7.07
CA THR A 124 6.35 6.08 -6.69
C THR A 124 6.35 7.02 -7.89
N ALA A 125 6.90 6.58 -9.03
CA ALA A 125 6.91 7.36 -10.27
C ALA A 125 5.49 7.65 -10.75
N LYS A 126 4.60 6.66 -10.67
CA LYS A 126 3.18 6.81 -11.03
C LYS A 126 2.45 7.80 -10.13
N LEU A 127 2.68 7.78 -8.82
CA LEU A 127 2.11 8.76 -7.89
C LEU A 127 2.63 10.18 -8.15
N HIS A 128 3.90 10.31 -8.52
CA HIS A 128 4.47 11.60 -8.91
C HIS A 128 3.83 12.11 -10.21
N GLU A 129 3.64 11.26 -11.22
CA GLU A 129 2.95 11.63 -12.46
C GLU A 129 1.52 12.11 -12.19
N GLN A 130 0.78 11.41 -11.32
CA GLN A 130 -0.57 11.81 -10.91
C GLN A 130 -0.56 13.16 -10.18
N PHE A 131 0.40 13.39 -9.28
CA PHE A 131 0.61 14.68 -8.63
C PHE A 131 0.85 15.80 -9.65
N CYS A 132 1.75 15.58 -10.61
CA CYS A 132 2.01 16.53 -11.67
C CYS A 132 0.78 16.81 -12.53
N GLY A 133 -0.08 15.81 -12.76
CA GLY A 133 -1.38 15.99 -13.42
C GLY A 133 -2.32 16.90 -12.61
N VAL A 134 -2.51 16.63 -11.32
CA VAL A 134 -3.39 17.39 -10.44
C VAL A 134 -2.92 18.85 -10.29
N VAL A 135 -1.62 19.07 -10.09
CA VAL A 135 -1.06 20.42 -9.97
C VAL A 135 -1.20 21.21 -11.27
N ARG A 136 -1.01 20.57 -12.44
CA ARG A 136 -1.25 21.21 -13.74
C ARG A 136 -2.71 21.59 -13.92
N ASP A 137 -3.63 20.66 -13.68
CA ASP A 137 -5.07 20.92 -13.74
C ASP A 137 -5.46 22.10 -12.82
N PHE A 138 -4.88 22.16 -11.61
CA PHE A 138 -5.12 23.22 -10.65
C PHE A 138 -4.57 24.59 -11.10
N LEU A 139 -3.34 24.63 -11.61
CA LEU A 139 -2.73 25.87 -12.11
C LEU A 139 -3.40 26.36 -13.40
N ASP A 140 -3.92 25.45 -14.23
CA ASP A 140 -4.61 25.80 -15.47
C ASP A 140 -5.95 26.48 -15.23
N VAL A 141 -6.58 26.24 -14.07
CA VAL A 141 -7.85 26.88 -13.67
C VAL A 141 -7.65 28.12 -12.81
N GLU A 142 -6.40 28.47 -12.47
CA GLU A 142 -6.08 29.67 -11.71
C GLU A 142 -6.53 30.94 -12.45
N GLY A 143 -7.19 31.86 -11.73
CA GLY A 143 -7.73 33.10 -12.28
C GLY A 143 -8.90 32.92 -13.26
N LYS A 144 -9.43 31.70 -13.39
CA LYS A 144 -10.64 31.41 -14.18
C LYS A 144 -11.82 31.22 -13.24
N ALA A 145 -13.00 31.65 -13.68
CA ALA A 145 -14.25 31.41 -12.98
C ALA A 145 -14.55 29.90 -12.93
N LEU A 146 -14.45 29.29 -11.74
CA LEU A 146 -14.78 27.89 -11.52
C LEU A 146 -16.25 27.70 -11.21
N LEU A 147 -16.82 26.65 -11.81
CA LEU A 147 -18.10 26.10 -11.39
C LEU A 147 -17.92 25.17 -10.19
N ALA A 148 -18.88 25.13 -9.27
CA ALA A 148 -18.86 24.20 -8.12
C ALA A 148 -18.59 22.74 -8.53
N ARG A 149 -19.16 22.27 -9.66
CA ARG A 149 -18.91 20.91 -10.18
C ARG A 149 -17.48 20.67 -10.66
N GLN A 150 -16.78 21.71 -11.12
CA GLN A 150 -15.37 21.61 -11.50
C GLN A 150 -14.49 21.59 -10.25
N ALA A 151 -14.78 22.49 -9.30
CA ALA A 151 -14.05 22.58 -8.03
C ALA A 151 -14.15 21.27 -7.24
N ASN A 152 -15.35 20.72 -7.09
CA ASN A 152 -15.57 19.43 -6.42
C ASN A 152 -14.85 18.26 -7.12
N ARG A 153 -14.82 18.25 -8.46
CA ARG A 153 -14.09 17.20 -9.21
C ARG A 153 -12.58 17.29 -8.98
N LEU A 154 -12.03 18.50 -8.96
CA LEU A 154 -10.61 18.69 -8.68
C LEU A 154 -10.28 18.34 -7.22
N LEU A 155 -11.13 18.76 -6.28
CA LEU A 155 -11.01 18.42 -4.86
C LEU A 155 -11.03 16.90 -4.64
N GLN A 156 -11.91 16.17 -5.32
CA GLN A 156 -11.94 14.71 -5.24
C GLN A 156 -10.62 14.09 -5.73
N LYS A 157 -10.08 14.54 -6.87
CA LYS A 157 -8.78 14.06 -7.37
C LYS A 157 -7.66 14.31 -6.37
N VAL A 158 -7.64 15.49 -5.76
CA VAL A 158 -6.66 15.86 -4.72
C VAL A 158 -6.80 14.94 -3.51
N SER A 159 -8.03 14.72 -3.03
CA SER A 159 -8.33 13.84 -1.89
C SER A 159 -7.91 12.38 -2.14
N ASP A 160 -8.26 11.83 -3.30
CA ASP A 160 -7.90 10.47 -3.69
C ASP A 160 -6.37 10.30 -3.74
N LEU A 161 -5.67 11.30 -4.27
CA LEU A 161 -4.21 11.29 -4.35
C LEU A 161 -3.58 11.44 -2.97
N THR A 162 -4.10 12.34 -2.11
CA THR A 162 -3.67 12.48 -0.71
C THR A 162 -3.79 11.15 0.03
N ALA A 163 -4.92 10.44 -0.12
CA ALA A 163 -5.11 9.12 0.46
C ALA A 163 -4.11 8.10 -0.08
N ALA A 164 -3.81 8.11 -1.39
CA ALA A 164 -2.82 7.23 -1.99
C ALA A 164 -1.40 7.47 -1.44
N TYR A 165 -1.02 8.74 -1.22
CA TYR A 165 0.24 9.08 -0.58
C TYR A 165 0.30 8.62 0.89
N GLN A 166 -0.81 8.74 1.64
CA GLN A 166 -0.88 8.34 3.05
C GLN A 166 -0.65 6.84 3.28
N VAL A 167 -1.00 6.00 2.32
CA VAL A 167 -0.81 4.54 2.42
C VAL A 167 0.63 4.14 2.03
N HIS A 168 1.45 5.06 1.48
CA HIS A 168 2.75 4.71 0.92
C HIS A 168 3.84 4.49 1.99
N PRO A 169 4.56 3.34 1.98
CA PRO A 169 5.58 3.01 2.99
C PRO A 169 6.75 4.01 3.06
N HIS A 170 7.06 4.68 1.95
CA HIS A 170 8.23 5.53 1.78
C HIS A 170 8.10 6.95 2.36
N MET A 171 6.97 7.30 3.00
CA MET A 171 6.84 8.59 3.70
C MET A 171 7.85 8.79 4.86
N LYS A 172 8.45 7.70 5.33
CA LYS A 172 9.35 7.70 6.49
C LYS A 172 10.82 7.95 6.15
N LEU A 173 11.20 7.95 4.88
CA LEU A 173 12.60 8.14 4.48
C LEU A 173 12.96 9.65 4.48
N PRO A 174 14.01 10.05 5.21
CA PRO A 174 14.48 11.44 5.18
C PRO A 174 15.05 11.78 3.80
N GLY A 175 14.73 12.98 3.30
CA GLY A 175 15.20 13.47 2.00
C GLY A 175 14.22 13.27 0.84
N ASN A 176 13.12 12.54 1.03
CA ASN A 176 12.12 12.35 -0.02
C ASN A 176 11.18 13.57 -0.12
N GLN A 177 10.96 14.10 -1.33
CA GLN A 177 10.02 15.20 -1.58
C GLN A 177 8.55 14.85 -1.33
N VAL A 178 8.23 13.57 -1.05
CA VAL A 178 6.87 13.10 -0.72
C VAL A 178 6.18 13.98 0.33
N ASN A 179 6.86 14.36 1.42
CA ASN A 179 6.24 15.21 2.45
C ASN A 179 5.93 16.63 1.92
N GLY A 180 6.77 17.16 1.05
CA GLY A 180 6.54 18.43 0.37
C GLY A 180 5.34 18.36 -0.57
N ARG A 181 5.24 17.29 -1.37
CA ARG A 181 4.10 17.01 -2.26
C ARG A 181 2.80 16.84 -1.48
N LEU A 182 2.82 16.08 -0.39
CA LEU A 182 1.65 15.89 0.47
C LEU A 182 1.18 17.21 1.11
N LYS A 183 2.12 18.02 1.61
CA LYS A 183 1.81 19.36 2.13
C LYS A 183 1.22 20.27 1.07
N ALA A 184 1.71 20.20 -0.16
CA ALA A 184 1.14 20.93 -1.28
C ALA A 184 -0.29 20.47 -1.60
N LEU A 185 -0.57 19.17 -1.57
CA LEU A 185 -1.93 18.64 -1.76
C LEU A 185 -2.91 19.16 -0.70
N TYR A 186 -2.52 19.20 0.57
CA TYR A 186 -3.36 19.81 1.62
C TYR A 186 -3.62 21.30 1.36
N GLY A 187 -2.59 22.06 0.97
CA GLY A 187 -2.80 23.47 0.63
C GLY A 187 -3.73 23.67 -0.58
N ILE A 188 -3.66 22.80 -1.59
CA ILE A 188 -4.61 22.81 -2.71
C ILE A 188 -6.02 22.48 -2.23
N GLN A 189 -6.15 21.49 -1.36
CA GLN A 189 -7.43 21.09 -0.78
C GLN A 189 -8.10 22.23 -0.01
N ASP A 190 -7.34 22.94 0.83
CA ASP A 190 -7.84 24.09 1.61
C ASP A 190 -8.39 25.19 0.68
N ILE A 191 -7.61 25.59 -0.34
CA ILE A 191 -8.03 26.59 -1.33
C ILE A 191 -9.30 26.16 -2.07
N LEU A 192 -9.38 24.90 -2.51
CA LEU A 192 -10.56 24.41 -3.23
C LEU A 192 -11.81 24.36 -2.33
N GLN A 193 -11.63 24.03 -1.05
CA GLN A 193 -12.73 24.07 -0.08
C GLN A 193 -13.22 25.49 0.14
N GLU A 194 -12.33 26.47 0.28
CA GLU A 194 -12.68 27.89 0.38
C GLU A 194 -13.46 28.37 -0.85
N VAL A 195 -12.99 28.02 -2.07
CA VAL A 195 -13.69 28.36 -3.32
C VAL A 195 -15.09 27.73 -3.38
N ILE A 196 -15.24 26.48 -2.96
CA ILE A 196 -16.55 25.81 -2.92
C ILE A 196 -17.49 26.51 -1.94
N GLN A 197 -17.02 26.82 -0.73
CA GLN A 197 -17.80 27.54 0.28
C GLN A 197 -18.22 28.93 -0.23
N GLU A 198 -17.31 29.63 -0.92
CA GLU A 198 -17.62 30.94 -1.50
C GLU A 198 -18.68 30.82 -2.60
N ILE A 199 -18.57 29.85 -3.50
CA ILE A 199 -19.59 29.58 -4.53
C ILE A 199 -20.94 29.30 -3.87
N GLU A 200 -20.98 28.45 -2.85
CA GLU A 200 -22.20 28.11 -2.10
C GLU A 200 -22.83 29.33 -1.42
N SER A 201 -22.00 30.22 -0.86
CA SER A 201 -22.46 31.47 -0.25
C SER A 201 -23.08 32.43 -1.29
N LYS A 202 -22.54 32.44 -2.51
CA LYS A 202 -23.00 33.26 -3.64
C LYS A 202 -24.23 32.67 -4.34
N VAL A 203 -24.58 31.41 -4.12
CA VAL A 203 -25.82 30.79 -4.68
C VAL A 203 -27.06 31.61 -4.31
N LEU A 204 -27.07 32.22 -3.12
CA LEU A 204 -28.14 33.10 -2.66
C LEU A 204 -28.28 34.38 -3.52
N TRP A 205 -27.22 34.76 -4.23
CA TRP A 205 -27.08 35.99 -5.00
C TRP A 205 -26.97 35.75 -6.52
N GLN A 206 -27.39 34.59 -7.01
CA GLN A 206 -27.40 34.17 -8.43
C GLN A 206 -26.02 34.06 -9.14
N SER A 207 -24.92 34.45 -8.52
CA SER A 207 -23.58 34.11 -9.02
C SER A 207 -23.24 32.66 -8.65
N ARG A 208 -23.04 31.82 -9.66
CA ARG A 208 -22.69 30.39 -9.48
C ARG A 208 -21.21 30.09 -9.73
N GLN A 209 -20.39 31.13 -9.70
CA GLN A 209 -18.98 31.06 -10.05
C GLN A 209 -18.14 31.86 -9.05
N SER A 210 -16.96 31.33 -8.76
CA SER A 210 -15.90 32.05 -8.05
C SER A 210 -14.57 31.72 -8.71
N ASP A 211 -13.67 32.68 -8.74
CA ASP A 211 -12.28 32.52 -9.10
C ASP A 211 -11.40 32.44 -7.85
N PHE A 212 -10.15 32.07 -8.04
CA PHE A 212 -9.14 32.14 -7.00
C PHE A 212 -7.82 32.56 -7.60
N GLU A 213 -7.01 33.23 -6.78
CA GLU A 213 -5.65 33.61 -7.12
C GLU A 213 -4.67 33.00 -6.12
N VAL A 214 -3.57 32.49 -6.65
CA VAL A 214 -2.50 31.90 -5.85
C VAL A 214 -1.36 32.90 -5.72
N THR A 215 -0.76 32.97 -4.53
CA THR A 215 0.43 33.82 -4.33
C THR A 215 1.60 33.39 -5.23
N LYS A 216 2.35 34.36 -5.77
CA LYS A 216 3.52 34.09 -6.63
C LYS A 216 4.53 33.13 -5.98
N LYS A 217 4.70 33.24 -4.65
CA LYS A 217 5.59 32.37 -3.86
C LYS A 217 5.12 30.92 -3.92
N TRP A 218 3.84 30.66 -3.68
CA TRP A 218 3.29 29.31 -3.69
C TRP A 218 3.26 28.70 -5.09
N ARG A 219 2.98 29.52 -6.12
CA ARG A 219 3.10 29.08 -7.53
C ARG A 219 4.52 28.61 -7.86
N LYS A 220 5.54 29.32 -7.35
CA LYS A 220 6.94 28.90 -7.51
C LYS A 220 7.20 27.56 -6.82
N THR A 221 6.75 27.41 -5.56
CA THR A 221 6.89 26.15 -4.81
C THR A 221 6.21 24.98 -5.51
N LEU A 222 4.98 25.15 -6.01
CA LEU A 222 4.29 24.09 -6.77
C LEU A 222 5.07 23.69 -8.01
N ARG A 223 5.64 24.66 -8.74
CA ARG A 223 6.46 24.37 -9.94
C ARG A 223 7.78 23.67 -9.62
N GLU A 224 8.41 24.00 -8.49
CA GLU A 224 9.61 23.31 -8.02
C GLU A 224 9.31 21.83 -7.70
N LEU A 225 8.13 21.54 -7.12
CA LEU A 225 7.68 20.18 -6.80
C LEU A 225 7.25 19.33 -8.01
N LEU A 226 7.11 19.95 -9.19
CA LEU A 226 6.85 19.23 -10.45
C LEU A 226 8.11 18.58 -11.03
N ILE A 227 9.29 18.95 -10.53
CA ILE A 227 10.55 18.37 -10.98
C ILE A 227 10.73 17.02 -10.26
N PRO A 228 10.99 15.92 -10.98
CA PRO A 228 11.26 14.62 -10.37
C PRO A 228 12.51 14.68 -9.48
N ASP A 229 12.53 13.84 -8.45
CA ASP A 229 13.67 13.66 -7.53
C ASP A 229 14.90 13.06 -8.22
#